data_AF-A0A7Y2IUX0-F1
#
_entry.id   AF-A0A7Y2IUX0-F1
#
_cell.length_a   1.000
_cell.length_b   1.000
_cell.length_c   1.000
_cell.angle_alpha   90.00
_cell.angle_beta   90.00
_cell.angle_gamma   90.00
#
_symmetry.space_group_name_H-M   'P 1'
#
loop_
_entity.id
_entity.type
_entity.pdbx_description
1 polymer ?
#
loop_
_entity_poly.entity_id
_entity_poly.type
_entity_poly.pdbx_seq_one_letter_code
_entity_poly.pdbx_strand_id
1 'polypeptide(L)'
;GITIQSSAEGRLEAAVDVMKSKLIKRNVSLKVLSGGEPETIGGARVKAEFGLNQGIAQDAAKELVKKIKDTKIKVQAAIQGDQLRISGKKRDDLQQIIAELRGLDYKIPLQYVNFRD
;
A
#
# COMPACT_ATOMS: atom_id res chain seq x y z
N GLY A 1 11.37 -8.07 -3.12
CA GLY A 1 11.14 -7.17 -4.27
C GLY A 1 10.68 -7.97 -5.47
N ILE A 2 10.33 -7.28 -6.55
CA ILE A 2 10.05 -7.85 -7.86
C ILE A 2 11.19 -7.41 -8.78
N THR A 3 11.85 -8.37 -9.44
CA THR A 3 12.97 -8.09 -10.34
C THR A 3 12.57 -8.43 -11.76
N ILE A 4 12.67 -7.46 -12.66
CA ILE A 4 12.45 -7.64 -14.10
C ILE A 4 13.80 -7.50 -14.80
N GLN A 5 14.15 -8.46 -15.65
CA GLN A 5 15.37 -8.43 -16.45
C GLN A 5 15.03 -8.59 -17.93
N SER A 6 15.71 -7.84 -18.79
CA SER A 6 15.56 -7.97 -20.24
C SER A 6 16.88 -7.68 -20.96
N SER A 7 16.98 -8.12 -22.21
CA SER A 7 18.11 -7.83 -23.10
C SER A 7 17.94 -6.54 -23.91
N ALA A 8 16.81 -5.84 -23.76
CA ALA A 8 16.52 -4.57 -24.42
C ALA A 8 15.70 -3.66 -23.51
N GLU A 9 16.05 -2.39 -23.47
CA GLU A 9 15.40 -1.36 -22.65
C GLU A 9 13.91 -1.22 -22.98
N GLY A 10 13.55 -1.16 -24.26
CA GLY A 10 12.13 -1.10 -24.66
C GLY A 10 11.30 -2.34 -24.30
N ARG A 11 11.93 -3.52 -24.16
CA ARG A 11 11.22 -4.73 -23.67
C ARG A 11 11.05 -4.69 -22.15
N LEU A 12 11.98 -4.08 -21.43
CA LEU A 12 11.87 -3.87 -19.99
C LEU A 12 10.70 -2.92 -19.69
N GLU A 13 10.60 -1.79 -20.39
CA GLU A 13 9.50 -0.84 -20.22
C GLU A 13 8.14 -1.48 -20.50
N ALA A 14 8.01 -2.24 -21.59
CA ALA A 14 6.78 -2.97 -21.91
C ALA A 14 6.41 -3.99 -20.82
N ALA A 15 7.41 -4.71 -20.26
CA ALA A 15 7.18 -5.64 -19.16
C ALA A 15 6.74 -4.93 -17.87
N VAL A 16 7.33 -3.76 -17.58
CA VAL A 16 6.94 -2.91 -16.44
C VAL A 16 5.50 -2.40 -16.62
N ASP A 17 5.12 -1.99 -17.82
CA ASP A 17 3.76 -1.50 -18.09
C ASP A 17 2.71 -2.60 -17.97
N VAL A 18 2.99 -3.81 -18.47
CA VAL A 18 2.13 -4.99 -18.27
C VAL A 18 2.02 -5.33 -16.78
N MET A 19 3.10 -5.23 -16.02
CA MET A 19 3.08 -5.44 -14.58
C MET A 19 2.19 -4.41 -13.87
N LYS A 20 2.37 -3.12 -14.16
CA LYS A 20 1.53 -2.03 -13.62
C LYS A 20 0.05 -2.25 -13.96
N SER A 21 -0.25 -2.57 -15.21
CA SER A 21 -1.60 -2.89 -15.68
C SER A 21 -2.23 -4.07 -14.93
N LYS A 22 -1.45 -5.14 -14.67
CA LYS A 22 -1.92 -6.30 -13.89
C LYS A 22 -2.10 -5.99 -12.40
N LEU A 23 -1.35 -5.02 -11.85
CA LEU A 23 -1.53 -4.57 -10.46
C LEU A 23 -2.79 -3.72 -10.32
N ILE A 24 -3.03 -2.79 -11.25
CA ILE A 24 -4.26 -1.98 -11.29
C ILE A 24 -5.48 -2.90 -11.40
N LYS A 25 -5.46 -3.90 -12.31
CA LYS A 25 -6.55 -4.88 -12.44
C LYS A 25 -6.85 -5.66 -11.16
N ARG A 26 -5.89 -5.76 -10.23
CA ARG A 26 -6.05 -6.43 -8.93
C ARG A 26 -6.38 -5.47 -7.80
N ASN A 27 -6.74 -4.22 -8.09
CA ASN A 27 -6.91 -3.15 -7.10
C ASN A 27 -5.65 -2.92 -6.23
N VAL A 28 -4.47 -3.29 -6.73
CA VAL A 28 -3.20 -2.99 -6.07
C VAL A 28 -2.73 -1.65 -6.60
N SER A 29 -2.73 -0.65 -5.73
CA SER A 29 -2.28 0.70 -6.10
C SER A 29 -0.80 0.71 -6.41
N LEU A 30 -0.42 1.48 -7.44
CA LEU A 30 0.97 1.61 -7.88
C LEU A 30 1.87 2.30 -6.85
N LYS A 31 1.28 2.99 -5.85
CA LYS A 31 1.99 3.61 -4.71
C LYS A 31 2.70 2.57 -3.82
N VAL A 32 2.37 1.29 -3.97
CA VAL A 32 2.97 0.16 -3.23
C VAL A 32 4.33 -0.24 -3.84
N LEU A 33 4.63 0.19 -5.07
CA LEU A 33 5.92 -0.05 -5.70
C LEU A 33 6.90 1.06 -5.33
N SER A 34 8.06 0.68 -4.82
CA SER A 34 9.20 1.57 -4.58
C SER A 34 10.35 1.21 -5.52
N GLY A 35 11.07 2.19 -6.04
CA GLY A 35 12.13 1.95 -7.04
C GLY A 35 11.60 1.74 -8.46
N GLY A 36 12.34 0.97 -9.27
CA GLY A 36 12.08 0.78 -10.69
C GLY A 36 13.03 1.52 -11.63
N GLU A 37 14.14 2.06 -11.13
CA GLU A 37 15.19 2.57 -12.02
C GLU A 37 15.83 1.39 -12.77
N PRO A 38 15.90 1.46 -14.11
CA PRO A 38 16.56 0.44 -14.91
C PRO A 38 18.07 0.53 -14.73
N GLU A 39 18.66 -0.47 -14.10
CA GLU A 39 20.10 -0.66 -14.03
C GLU A 39 20.60 -1.52 -15.19
N THR A 40 21.65 -1.05 -15.87
CA THR A 40 22.32 -1.87 -16.90
C THR A 40 23.25 -2.86 -16.22
N ILE A 41 22.93 -4.15 -16.32
CA ILE A 41 23.84 -5.23 -15.95
C ILE A 41 24.73 -5.56 -17.15
N GLY A 42 26.02 -5.77 -16.90
CA GLY A 42 27.00 -6.04 -17.95
C GLY A 42 26.55 -7.08 -18.99
N GLY A 43 26.89 -6.85 -20.26
CA GLY A 43 26.50 -7.72 -21.39
C GLY A 43 25.17 -7.34 -22.06
N ALA A 44 24.87 -6.04 -22.18
CA ALA A 44 23.67 -5.51 -22.83
C ALA A 44 22.33 -5.95 -22.19
N ARG A 45 22.33 -6.23 -20.88
CA ARG A 45 21.11 -6.59 -20.14
C ARG A 45 20.71 -5.43 -19.23
N VAL A 46 19.42 -5.19 -19.11
CA VAL A 46 18.82 -4.20 -18.21
C VAL A 46 18.01 -4.91 -17.14
N LYS A 47 18.06 -4.39 -15.92
CA LYS A 47 17.36 -4.90 -14.73
C LYS A 47 16.61 -3.76 -14.08
N ALA A 48 15.32 -3.91 -13.82
CA ALA A 48 14.59 -3.05 -12.91
C ALA A 48 14.27 -3.83 -11.64
N GLU A 49 14.64 -3.28 -10.49
CA GLU A 49 14.29 -3.82 -9.19
C GLU A 49 13.21 -2.95 -8.55
N PHE A 50 12.07 -3.58 -8.27
CA PHE A 50 10.94 -2.96 -7.58
C PHE A 50 10.92 -3.45 -6.14
N GLY A 51 11.19 -2.54 -5.22
CA GLY A 51 10.77 -2.67 -3.83
C GLY A 51 9.25 -2.73 -3.76
N LEU A 52 8.74 -3.49 -2.78
CA LEU A 52 7.30 -3.58 -2.57
C LEU A 52 7.03 -3.16 -1.14
N ASN A 53 6.46 -1.97 -0.99
CA ASN A 53 6.05 -1.39 0.28
C ASN A 53 4.74 -2.05 0.73
N GLN A 54 4.85 -3.33 1.11
CA GLN A 54 3.76 -4.13 1.62
C GLN A 54 3.51 -3.75 3.09
N GLY A 55 2.29 -3.33 3.40
CA GLY A 55 1.89 -3.05 4.78
C GLY A 55 1.82 -1.57 5.16
N ILE A 56 1.24 -1.31 6.31
CA ILE A 56 1.26 -0.01 6.94
C ILE A 56 2.56 0.07 7.77
N ALA A 57 3.53 0.83 7.27
CA ALA A 57 4.77 1.09 8.02
C ALA A 57 4.45 1.59 9.44
N GLN A 58 5.25 1.20 10.42
CA GLN A 58 4.96 1.49 11.83
C GLN A 58 4.76 2.99 12.11
N ASP A 59 5.49 3.86 11.41
CA ASP A 59 5.30 5.32 11.48
C ASP A 59 3.93 5.76 10.96
N ALA A 60 3.53 5.27 9.78
CA ALA A 60 2.20 5.54 9.21
C ALA A 60 1.09 4.96 10.10
N ALA A 61 1.30 3.79 10.70
CA ALA A 61 0.35 3.18 11.62
C ALA A 61 0.17 4.03 12.89
N LYS A 62 1.25 4.58 13.45
CA LYS A 62 1.20 5.50 14.60
C LYS A 62 0.49 6.80 14.25
N GLU A 63 0.72 7.37 13.07
CA GLU A 63 0.01 8.56 12.59
C GLU A 63 -1.49 8.30 12.44
N LEU A 64 -1.88 7.16 11.86
CA LEU A 64 -3.27 6.74 11.74
C LEU A 64 -3.94 6.58 13.11
N VAL A 65 -3.26 5.93 14.06
CA VAL A 65 -3.75 5.78 15.44
C VAL A 65 -3.96 7.14 16.11
N LYS A 66 -3.04 8.10 15.91
CA LYS A 66 -3.21 9.47 16.44
C LYS A 66 -4.43 10.15 15.83
N LYS A 67 -4.57 10.11 14.50
CA LYS A 67 -5.74 10.67 13.80
C LYS A 67 -7.06 10.07 14.28
N ILE A 68 -7.13 8.75 14.43
CA ILE A 68 -8.33 8.08 14.96
C ILE A 68 -8.66 8.56 16.38
N LYS A 69 -7.65 8.81 17.22
CA LYS A 69 -7.85 9.37 18.56
C LYS A 69 -8.29 10.84 18.51
N ASP A 70 -7.80 11.62 17.55
CA ASP A 70 -8.20 13.02 17.35
C ASP A 70 -9.68 13.14 16.95
N THR A 71 -10.24 12.14 16.25
CA THR A 71 -11.67 12.08 15.94
C THR A 71 -12.57 11.97 17.19
N LYS A 72 -12.02 11.66 18.38
CA LYS A 72 -12.76 11.45 19.65
C LYS A 72 -13.83 10.35 19.61
N ILE A 73 -13.82 9.48 18.60
CA ILE A 73 -14.73 8.34 18.50
C ILE A 73 -14.27 7.25 19.48
N LYS A 74 -15.23 6.56 20.12
CA LYS A 74 -14.97 5.50 21.13
C LYS A 74 -14.56 4.17 20.48
N VAL A 75 -13.46 4.17 19.74
CA VAL A 75 -12.85 2.97 19.17
C VAL A 75 -11.44 2.77 19.69
N GLN A 76 -10.98 1.52 19.66
CA GLN A 76 -9.63 1.12 20.00
C GLN A 76 -8.90 0.71 18.73
N ALA A 77 -7.79 1.39 18.44
CA ALA A 77 -6.89 1.04 17.34
C ALA A 77 -5.66 0.30 17.89
N ALA A 78 -5.37 -0.87 17.34
CA ALA A 78 -4.25 -1.73 17.70
C ALA A 78 -3.40 -2.02 16.46
N ILE A 79 -2.09 -1.78 16.56
CA ILE A 79 -1.14 -2.08 15.49
C ILE A 79 -0.75 -3.56 15.59
N GLN A 80 -0.98 -4.32 14.52
CA GLN A 80 -0.66 -5.75 14.42
C GLN A 80 0.33 -5.96 13.29
N GLY A 81 1.61 -5.82 13.61
CA GLY A 81 2.69 -5.82 12.61
C GLY A 81 2.40 -4.75 11.55
N ASP A 82 2.08 -5.22 10.36
CA ASP A 82 1.88 -4.40 9.16
C ASP A 82 0.40 -4.02 8.91
N GLN A 83 -0.50 -4.38 9.84
CA GLN A 83 -1.93 -4.13 9.75
C GLN A 83 -2.43 -3.32 10.95
N LEU A 84 -3.45 -2.48 10.74
CA LEU A 84 -4.12 -1.75 11.81
C LEU A 84 -5.49 -2.37 12.08
N ARG A 85 -5.68 -2.91 13.28
CA ARG A 85 -6.98 -3.42 13.73
C ARG A 85 -7.72 -2.31 14.47
N ILE A 86 -8.96 -2.05 14.05
CA ILE A 86 -9.85 -1.11 14.73
C ILE A 86 -11.01 -1.91 15.33
N SER A 87 -11.21 -1.79 16.64
CA SER A 87 -12.28 -2.43 17.40
C SER A 87 -13.17 -1.37 18.03
N GLY A 88 -14.49 -1.54 17.97
CA GLY A 88 -15.47 -0.60 18.53
C GLY A 88 -16.70 -1.32 19.02
N LYS A 89 -17.41 -0.74 20.01
CA LYS A 89 -18.68 -1.31 20.49
C LYS A 89 -19.84 -1.06 19.53
N LYS A 90 -19.79 0.03 18.77
CA LYS A 90 -20.83 0.42 17.82
C LYS A 90 -20.29 0.27 16.41
N ARG A 91 -21.11 -0.33 15.55
CA ARG A 91 -20.79 -0.49 14.13
C ARG A 91 -20.83 0.85 13.38
N ASP A 92 -21.66 1.79 13.82
CA ASP A 92 -21.74 3.14 13.26
C ASP A 92 -20.43 3.91 13.43
N ASP A 93 -19.83 3.83 14.63
CA ASP A 93 -18.53 4.44 14.95
C ASP A 93 -17.42 3.91 14.02
N LEU A 94 -17.44 2.60 13.71
CA LEU A 94 -16.49 1.98 12.79
C LEU A 94 -16.69 2.46 11.34
N GLN A 95 -17.94 2.61 10.89
CA GLN A 95 -18.25 3.12 9.56
C GLN A 95 -17.85 4.59 9.40
N GLN A 96 -18.07 5.41 10.43
CA GLN A 96 -17.69 6.82 10.43
C GLN A 96 -16.17 7.00 10.25
N ILE A 97 -15.37 6.19 10.95
CA ILE A 97 -13.91 6.24 10.82
C ILE A 97 -13.45 5.80 9.43
N ILE A 98 -14.07 4.77 8.85
CA ILE A 98 -13.77 4.35 7.49
C ILE A 98 -14.07 5.48 6.50
N ALA A 99 -15.18 6.20 6.68
CA ALA A 99 -15.53 7.35 5.84
C ALA A 99 -14.50 8.48 5.96
N GLU A 100 -14.07 8.82 7.17
CA GLU A 100 -13.04 9.85 7.40
C GLU A 100 -11.68 9.44 6.84
N LEU A 101 -11.25 8.20 7.08
CA LEU A 101 -9.98 7.69 6.57
C LEU A 101 -9.98 7.52 5.04
N ARG A 102 -11.15 7.33 4.41
CA ARG A 102 -11.31 7.39 2.95
C ARG A 102 -11.28 8.82 2.41
N GLY A 103 -11.83 9.79 3.16
CA GLY A 103 -11.80 11.20 2.80
C GLY A 103 -10.42 11.84 2.99
N LEU A 104 -9.61 11.31 3.91
CA LEU A 104 -8.20 11.63 4.02
C LEU A 104 -7.44 10.95 2.87
N ASP A 105 -7.01 11.74 1.88
CA ASP A 105 -6.11 11.27 0.81
C ASP A 105 -4.74 10.92 1.42
N TYR A 106 -4.67 9.75 2.05
CA TYR A 106 -3.47 9.29 2.74
C TYR A 106 -2.42 8.86 1.71
N LYS A 107 -1.15 9.08 2.05
CA LYS A 107 -0.02 8.74 1.16
C LYS A 107 0.01 7.25 0.77
N ILE A 108 -0.65 6.39 1.55
CA ILE A 108 -0.71 4.95 1.35
C ILE A 108 -2.17 4.54 1.04
N PRO A 109 -2.41 3.70 0.01
CA PRO A 109 -3.72 3.13 -0.26
C PRO A 109 -4.17 2.24 0.91
N LEU A 110 -5.15 2.70 1.68
CA LEU A 110 -5.70 1.93 2.80
C LEU A 110 -6.78 0.97 2.31
N GLN A 111 -6.64 -0.31 2.67
CA GLN A 111 -7.64 -1.34 2.43
C GLN A 111 -8.37 -1.63 3.74
N TYR A 112 -9.70 -1.59 3.71
CA TYR A 112 -10.54 -1.92 4.86
C TYR A 112 -11.10 -3.33 4.65
N VAL A 113 -10.48 -4.29 5.31
CA VAL A 113 -10.77 -5.72 5.16
C VAL A 113 -11.02 -6.36 6.53
N ASN A 114 -11.65 -7.54 6.53
CA ASN A 114 -11.85 -8.37 7.73
C ASN A 114 -12.75 -7.71 8.80
N PHE A 115 -13.97 -7.33 8.39
CA PHE A 115 -15.03 -6.93 9.31
C PHE A 115 -15.44 -8.13 10.18
N ARG A 116 -15.41 -7.94 11.50
CA ARG A 116 -15.83 -8.94 12.48
C ARG A 116 -16.86 -8.32 13.42
N ASP A 117 -17.88 -9.11 13.76
CA ASP A 117 -18.89 -8.77 14.78
C ASP A 117 -18.34 -8.95 16.21
#